data_AF-A0A963EZZ3-F1
#
_entry.id   AF-A0A963EZZ3-F1
#
_cell.length_a   1.000
_cell.length_b   1.000
_cell.length_c   1.000
_cell.angle_alpha   90.00
_cell.angle_beta   90.00
_cell.angle_gamma   90.00
#
_symmetry.space_group_name_H-M   'P 1'
#
loop_
_entity.id
_entity.type
_entity.pdbx_description
1 polymer ?
#
loop_
_entity_poly.entity_id
_entity_poly.type
_entity_poly.pdbx_seq_one_letter_code
_entity_poly.pdbx_strand_id
1 'polypeptide(L)'
;MRQGFVLLAGLILLSACSDRKEEAREALLSRLPEKRYVEYRDLVEYPDGAVCGQYRTTDPMHGSSNYKPFVAWGEKAEEKPSPEQLAIFCSEDAGSALLATLGIGPMDAPDNHLPRIREDLLQIEAALQAYLLDNRFLPTTAQGLEALLQASAIPPPPTHFRDGGYLPESPADPWGRPYLYERSGLGGIAHDYRIYTLGADGLPGGSGVDADVSNRHLVYLDYVSP
;
A
#
# COMPACT_ATOMS: atom_id res chain seq x y z
N MET A 1 -31.00 4.11 58.66
CA MET A 1 -30.57 5.09 57.64
C MET A 1 -29.04 5.11 57.57
N ARG A 2 -28.45 4.42 56.60
CA ARG A 2 -27.03 4.57 56.22
C ARG A 2 -26.97 4.35 54.72
N GLN A 3 -26.95 5.44 53.96
CA GLN A 3 -26.72 5.40 52.52
C GLN A 3 -25.22 5.25 52.30
N GLY A 4 -24.81 4.17 51.64
CA GLY A 4 -23.44 3.97 51.18
C GLY A 4 -23.22 4.78 49.91
N PHE A 5 -22.25 5.67 49.93
CA PHE A 5 -21.74 6.37 48.76
C PHE A 5 -20.92 5.38 47.92
N VAL A 6 -21.38 5.06 46.72
CA VAL A 6 -20.59 4.35 45.71
C VAL A 6 -19.82 5.40 44.91
N LEU A 7 -18.49 5.44 45.10
CA LEU A 7 -17.58 6.21 44.25
C LEU A 7 -17.36 5.44 42.94
N LEU A 8 -18.02 5.86 41.87
CA LEU A 8 -17.61 5.49 40.51
C LEU A 8 -16.36 6.32 40.15
N ALA A 9 -15.20 5.69 40.15
CA ALA A 9 -14.01 6.23 39.49
C ALA A 9 -14.22 6.12 37.98
N GLY A 10 -14.58 7.23 37.34
CA GLY A 10 -14.61 7.31 35.88
C GLY A 10 -13.20 7.14 35.33
N LEU A 11 -12.98 6.05 34.60
CA LEU A 11 -11.77 5.83 33.82
C LEU A 11 -11.81 6.82 32.65
N ILE A 12 -11.19 7.98 32.82
CA ILE A 12 -10.95 8.92 31.73
C ILE A 12 -9.91 8.26 30.83
N LEU A 13 -10.36 7.70 29.70
CA LEU A 13 -9.47 7.39 28.59
C LEU A 13 -8.86 8.72 28.14
N LEU A 14 -7.65 9.01 28.61
CA LEU A 14 -6.79 10.03 28.03
C LEU A 14 -6.55 9.59 26.59
N SER A 15 -7.33 10.14 25.66
CA SER A 15 -6.91 10.28 24.27
C SER A 15 -5.60 11.05 24.33
N ALA A 16 -4.48 10.34 24.35
CA ALA A 16 -3.19 10.96 24.15
C ALA A 16 -3.20 11.45 22.71
N CYS A 17 -3.36 12.75 22.51
CA CYS A 17 -2.99 13.38 21.25
C CYS A 17 -1.48 13.19 21.11
N SER A 18 -1.09 12.06 20.52
CA SER A 18 0.30 11.78 20.22
C SER A 18 0.76 12.78 19.17
N ASP A 19 1.96 13.34 19.36
CA ASP A 19 2.59 14.24 18.40
C ASP A 19 2.88 13.44 17.13
N ARG A 20 2.41 13.90 15.96
CA ARG A 20 2.61 13.21 14.67
C ARG A 20 4.10 12.97 14.38
N LYS A 21 4.98 13.86 14.83
CA LYS A 21 6.43 13.67 14.70
C LYS A 21 6.95 12.54 15.58
N GLU A 22 6.32 12.31 16.72
CA GLU A 22 6.65 11.18 17.60
C GLU A 22 6.13 9.87 17.04
N GLU A 23 4.89 9.85 16.53
CA GLU A 23 4.34 8.68 15.81
C GLU A 23 5.24 8.30 14.63
N ALA A 24 5.69 9.28 13.86
CA ALA A 24 6.61 9.08 12.75
C ALA A 24 7.95 8.46 13.16
N ARG A 25 8.50 8.89 14.31
CA ARG A 25 9.73 8.30 14.86
C ARG A 25 9.51 6.85 15.25
N GLU A 26 8.43 6.55 15.97
CA GLU A 26 8.09 5.19 16.38
C GLU A 26 7.83 4.27 15.17
N ALA A 27 7.09 4.77 14.18
CA ALA A 27 6.87 4.07 12.93
C ALA A 27 8.20 3.73 12.22
N LEU A 28 9.14 4.67 12.13
CA LEU A 28 10.47 4.41 11.56
C LEU A 28 11.29 3.44 12.42
N LEU A 29 11.35 3.63 13.74
CA LEU A 29 12.08 2.75 14.67
C LEU A 29 11.61 1.30 14.59
N SER A 30 10.33 1.06 14.30
CA SER A 30 9.80 -0.29 14.10
C SER A 30 10.50 -1.03 12.95
N ARG A 31 10.95 -0.30 11.92
CA ARG A 31 11.56 -0.81 10.68
C ARG A 31 13.09 -0.93 10.74
N LEU A 32 13.75 -0.13 11.59
CA LEU A 32 15.21 -0.09 11.63
C LEU A 32 15.80 -1.33 12.33
N PRO A 33 16.93 -1.88 11.82
CA PRO A 33 17.64 -2.96 12.48
C PRO A 33 18.32 -2.51 13.78
N GLU A 34 18.82 -1.26 13.83
CA GLU A 34 19.38 -0.63 15.03
C GLU A 34 18.46 0.49 15.51
N LYS A 35 18.06 0.43 16.79
CA LYS A 35 17.02 1.29 17.38
C LYS A 35 17.52 2.16 18.52
N ARG A 36 18.71 1.87 19.08
CA ARG A 36 19.21 2.54 20.30
C ARG A 36 19.74 3.94 20.04
N TYR A 37 20.39 4.15 18.90
CA TYR A 37 21.07 5.41 18.59
C TYR A 37 20.61 5.94 17.24
N VAL A 38 19.39 6.50 17.24
CA VAL A 38 18.79 7.10 16.05
C VAL A 38 18.63 8.60 16.28
N GLU A 39 19.16 9.40 15.37
CA GLU A 39 19.03 10.84 15.38
C GLU A 39 18.17 11.30 14.21
N TYR A 40 17.33 12.29 14.45
CA TYR A 40 16.39 12.84 13.47
C TYR A 40 16.66 14.32 13.22
N ARG A 41 16.41 14.79 12.01
CA ARG A 41 16.41 16.22 11.68
C ARG A 41 15.41 16.55 10.57
N ASP A 42 15.14 17.84 10.43
CA ASP A 42 14.30 18.39 9.36
C ASP A 42 12.91 17.72 9.27
N LEU A 43 12.30 17.45 10.44
CA LEU A 43 10.97 16.84 10.53
C LEU A 43 9.87 17.84 10.18
N VAL A 44 9.20 17.59 9.05
CA VAL A 44 8.11 18.40 8.50
C VAL A 44 6.85 17.54 8.46
N GLU A 45 5.77 18.08 9.01
CA GLU A 45 4.42 17.50 8.90
C GLU A 45 3.72 18.07 7.67
N TYR A 46 3.02 17.22 6.94
CA TYR A 46 2.22 17.59 5.77
C TYR A 46 0.72 17.48 6.07
N PRO A 47 -0.15 18.23 5.34
CA PRO A 47 -1.58 18.30 5.62
C PRO A 47 -2.27 16.95 5.67
N ASP A 48 -1.92 16.04 4.75
CA ASP A 48 -2.47 14.69 4.63
C ASP A 48 -1.90 13.70 5.68
N GLY A 49 -1.19 14.20 6.70
CA GLY A 49 -0.76 13.42 7.87
C GLY A 49 0.57 12.69 7.73
N ALA A 50 1.29 12.86 6.62
CA ALA A 50 2.65 12.36 6.51
C ALA A 50 3.63 13.23 7.29
N VAL A 51 4.70 12.61 7.76
CA VAL A 51 5.88 13.28 8.29
C VAL A 51 7.09 12.85 7.49
N CYS A 52 7.78 13.83 6.90
CA CYS A 52 9.04 13.59 6.21
C CYS A 52 10.18 14.22 6.99
N GLY A 53 11.36 13.63 6.85
CA GLY A 53 12.58 14.21 7.38
C GLY A 53 13.77 13.34 7.10
N GLN A 54 14.81 13.48 7.92
CA GLN A 54 16.02 12.69 7.79
C GLN A 54 16.36 12.00 9.10
N TYR A 55 16.93 10.80 8.98
CA TYR A 55 17.43 10.04 10.11
C TYR A 55 18.87 9.56 9.84
N ARG A 56 19.62 9.32 10.91
CA ARG A 56 20.85 8.52 10.87
C ARG A 56 20.88 7.58 12.05
N THR A 57 21.54 6.44 11.86
CA THR A 57 21.85 5.50 12.94
C THR A 57 23.33 5.57 13.31
N THR A 58 23.63 5.34 14.58
CA THR A 58 25.01 5.21 15.09
C THR A 58 25.23 3.80 15.60
N ASP A 59 26.21 3.12 15.02
CA ASP A 59 26.70 1.82 15.47
C ASP A 59 27.91 2.06 16.40
N PRO A 60 27.93 1.54 17.65
CA PRO A 60 29.07 1.71 18.55
C PRO A 60 30.41 1.19 18.00
N MET A 61 30.39 0.21 17.09
CA MET A 61 31.55 -0.41 16.46
C MET A 61 31.91 0.26 15.12
N HIS A 62 30.93 0.76 14.38
CA HIS A 62 31.12 1.29 13.02
C HIS A 62 30.92 2.80 12.86
N GLY A 63 30.54 3.50 13.94
CA GLY A 63 30.29 4.94 13.94
C GLY A 63 28.91 5.33 13.37
N SER A 64 28.73 6.63 13.12
CA SER A 64 27.46 7.18 12.60
C SER A 64 27.36 7.09 11.09
N SER A 65 26.19 6.66 10.60
CA SER A 65 25.84 6.75 9.20
C SER A 65 25.55 8.19 8.76
N ASN A 66 25.58 8.43 7.44
CA ASN A 66 25.06 9.66 6.86
C ASN A 66 23.54 9.74 7.06
N TYR A 67 23.03 10.97 7.17
CA TYR A 67 21.59 11.21 7.17
C TYR A 67 20.96 10.77 5.84
N LYS A 68 19.82 10.10 5.95
CA LYS A 68 19.01 9.60 4.82
C LYS A 68 17.57 10.07 4.98
N PRO A 69 16.85 10.33 3.89
CA PRO A 69 15.45 10.70 3.97
C PRO A 69 14.61 9.52 4.47
N PHE A 70 13.51 9.81 5.13
CA PHE A 70 12.45 8.86 5.43
C PHE A 70 11.09 9.55 5.31
N VAL A 71 10.04 8.75 5.18
CA VAL A 71 8.66 9.21 5.27
C VAL A 71 7.84 8.27 6.13
N ALA A 72 6.95 8.82 6.95
CA ALA A 72 6.04 8.07 7.80
C ALA A 72 4.62 8.62 7.69
N TRP A 73 3.62 7.75 7.79
CA TRP A 73 2.20 8.08 7.75
C TRP A 73 1.41 7.05 8.55
N GLY A 74 0.69 7.50 9.58
CA GLY A 74 0.11 6.62 10.59
C GLY A 74 1.17 5.72 11.22
N GLU A 75 0.91 4.40 11.29
CA GLU A 75 1.86 3.41 11.82
C GLU A 75 2.88 2.89 10.77
N LYS A 76 2.83 3.42 9.54
CA LYS A 76 3.70 3.00 8.43
C LYS A 76 4.89 3.96 8.31
N ALA A 77 6.05 3.42 7.93
CA ALA A 77 7.21 4.20 7.56
C ALA A 77 8.01 3.51 6.45
N GLU A 78 8.57 4.33 5.57
CA GLU A 78 9.53 3.93 4.54
C GLU A 78 10.90 4.53 4.88
N GLU A 79 11.87 3.65 5.13
CA GLU A 79 13.23 4.00 5.51
C GLU A 79 14.03 4.55 4.31
N LYS A 80 13.70 4.10 3.09
CA LYS A 80 14.40 4.47 1.86
C LYS A 80 13.40 4.84 0.77
N PRO A 81 12.68 5.97 0.94
CA PRO A 81 11.62 6.33 0.01
C PRO A 81 12.16 6.59 -1.38
N SER A 82 11.40 6.15 -2.39
CA SER A 82 11.66 6.48 -3.78
C SER A 82 11.47 8.00 -4.02
N PRO A 83 12.02 8.54 -5.12
CA PRO A 83 11.74 9.93 -5.50
C PRO A 83 10.25 10.22 -5.66
N GLU A 84 9.47 9.26 -6.17
CA GLU A 84 8.01 9.36 -6.32
C GLU A 84 7.32 9.43 -4.95
N GLN A 85 7.73 8.58 -3.99
CA GLN A 85 7.20 8.62 -2.63
C GLN A 85 7.48 9.97 -1.97
N LEU A 86 8.71 10.49 -2.09
CA LEU A 86 9.03 11.82 -1.56
C LEU A 86 8.19 12.93 -2.22
N ALA A 87 8.00 12.86 -3.55
CA ALA A 87 7.21 13.86 -4.27
C ALA A 87 5.73 13.87 -3.85
N ILE A 88 5.16 12.70 -3.56
CA ILE A 88 3.73 12.54 -3.25
C ILE A 88 3.46 12.76 -1.76
N PHE A 89 4.17 12.06 -0.86
CA PHE A 89 3.90 12.13 0.57
C PHE A 89 4.41 13.42 1.22
N CYS A 90 5.46 14.02 0.68
CA CYS A 90 6.01 15.28 1.19
C CYS A 90 5.49 16.49 0.40
N SER A 91 4.18 16.49 0.11
CA SER A 91 3.46 17.54 -0.61
C SER A 91 2.39 18.18 0.26
N GLU A 92 2.12 19.48 0.04
CA GLU A 92 0.98 20.20 0.64
C GLU A 92 -0.37 19.74 0.09
N ASP A 93 -0.37 19.11 -1.07
CA ASP A 93 -1.52 18.49 -1.72
C ASP A 93 -1.06 17.18 -2.35
N ALA A 94 -1.29 16.07 -1.65
CA ALA A 94 -0.85 14.76 -2.11
C ALA A 94 -1.64 14.28 -3.33
N GLY A 95 -2.91 14.66 -3.48
CA GLY A 95 -3.72 14.33 -4.64
C GLY A 95 -3.21 14.98 -5.92
N SER A 96 -2.90 16.28 -5.86
CA SER A 96 -2.27 16.99 -6.97
C SER A 96 -0.86 16.47 -7.27
N ALA A 97 -0.08 16.14 -6.24
CA ALA A 97 1.25 15.56 -6.43
C ALA A 97 1.20 14.16 -7.06
N LEU A 98 0.21 13.33 -6.70
CA LEU A 98 -0.02 12.04 -7.32
C LEU A 98 -0.32 12.18 -8.81
N LEU A 99 -1.20 13.11 -9.19
CA LEU A 99 -1.50 13.43 -10.58
C LEU A 99 -0.26 13.92 -11.32
N ALA A 100 0.50 14.84 -10.74
CA ALA A 100 1.70 15.40 -11.37
C ALA A 100 2.83 14.37 -11.53
N THR A 101 2.95 13.43 -10.59
CA THR A 101 4.06 12.45 -10.54
C THR A 101 3.76 11.20 -11.35
N LEU A 102 2.54 10.66 -11.24
CA LEU A 102 2.15 9.37 -11.81
C LEU A 102 1.02 9.47 -12.83
N GLY A 103 0.47 10.66 -13.07
CA GLY A 103 -0.70 10.84 -13.94
C GLY A 103 -2.02 10.39 -13.30
N ILE A 104 -2.02 9.89 -12.06
CA ILE A 104 -3.19 9.30 -11.40
C ILE A 104 -3.98 10.37 -10.65
N GLY A 105 -5.27 10.53 -10.95
CA GLY A 105 -6.14 11.54 -10.33
C GLY A 105 -7.00 12.24 -11.38
N PRO A 106 -7.49 13.47 -11.13
CA PRO A 106 -7.57 14.09 -9.81
C PRO A 106 -8.58 13.34 -8.92
N MET A 107 -8.37 13.43 -7.60
CA MET A 107 -9.14 12.64 -6.63
C MET A 107 -10.60 13.11 -6.47
N ASP A 108 -10.87 14.36 -6.84
CA ASP A 108 -12.18 15.02 -6.72
C ASP A 108 -12.95 15.07 -8.04
N ALA A 109 -12.48 14.36 -9.09
CA ALA A 109 -13.21 14.24 -10.34
C ALA A 109 -14.61 13.64 -10.12
N PRO A 110 -15.67 14.14 -10.77
CA PRO A 110 -17.03 13.61 -10.61
C PRO A 110 -17.17 12.16 -11.11
N ASP A 111 -16.31 11.74 -12.03
CA ASP A 111 -16.17 10.39 -12.58
C ASP A 111 -14.95 9.63 -12.01
N ASN A 112 -14.53 9.97 -10.78
CA ASN A 112 -13.41 9.29 -10.13
C ASN A 112 -13.71 7.80 -9.88
N HIS A 113 -13.00 6.94 -10.62
CA HIS A 113 -13.09 5.49 -10.49
C HIS A 113 -12.00 4.88 -9.59
N LEU A 114 -11.06 5.68 -9.07
CA LEU A 114 -9.95 5.20 -8.24
C LEU A 114 -10.40 4.43 -6.98
N PRO A 115 -11.49 4.81 -6.26
CA PRO A 115 -11.96 4.02 -5.13
C PRO A 115 -12.41 2.61 -5.52
N ARG A 116 -13.07 2.46 -6.69
CA ARG A 116 -13.46 1.14 -7.21
C ARG A 116 -12.23 0.34 -7.64
N ILE A 117 -11.32 0.96 -8.39
CA ILE A 117 -10.08 0.29 -8.82
C ILE A 117 -9.27 -0.20 -7.61
N ARG A 118 -9.17 0.62 -6.56
CA ARG A 118 -8.51 0.26 -5.30
C ARG A 118 -9.14 -0.99 -4.67
N GLU A 119 -10.46 -1.01 -4.54
CA GLU A 119 -11.17 -2.17 -3.97
C GLU A 119 -10.98 -3.43 -4.81
N ASP A 120 -11.13 -3.33 -6.13
CA ASP A 120 -10.93 -4.45 -7.04
C ASP A 120 -9.50 -5.02 -6.90
N LEU A 121 -8.48 -4.15 -6.88
CA LEU A 121 -7.09 -4.56 -6.70
C LEU A 121 -6.87 -5.28 -5.36
N LEU A 122 -7.41 -4.75 -4.25
CA LEU A 122 -7.31 -5.39 -2.94
C LEU A 122 -7.99 -6.77 -2.92
N GLN A 123 -9.15 -6.91 -3.55
CA GLN A 123 -9.86 -8.18 -3.66
C GLN A 123 -9.04 -9.20 -4.45
N ILE A 124 -8.45 -8.80 -5.58
CA ILE A 124 -7.62 -9.67 -6.41
C ILE A 124 -6.33 -10.06 -5.67
N GLU A 125 -5.69 -9.13 -4.95
CA GLU A 125 -4.52 -9.45 -4.13
C GLU A 125 -4.86 -10.47 -3.05
N ALA A 126 -5.98 -10.30 -2.34
CA ALA A 126 -6.43 -11.27 -1.35
C ALA A 126 -6.66 -12.66 -1.95
N ALA A 127 -7.25 -12.74 -3.14
CA ALA A 127 -7.44 -14.00 -3.86
C ALA A 127 -6.12 -14.65 -4.30
N LEU A 128 -5.16 -13.87 -4.80
CA LEU A 128 -3.81 -14.35 -5.14
C LEU A 128 -3.06 -14.86 -3.90
N GLN A 129 -3.17 -14.18 -2.76
CA GLN A 129 -2.56 -14.63 -1.51
C GLN A 129 -3.17 -15.96 -1.03
N ALA A 130 -4.49 -16.11 -1.13
CA ALA A 130 -5.16 -17.37 -0.82
C ALA A 130 -4.72 -18.50 -1.78
N TYR A 131 -4.62 -18.21 -3.08
CA TYR A 131 -4.09 -19.15 -4.07
C TYR A 131 -2.65 -19.58 -3.73
N LEU A 132 -1.78 -18.62 -3.38
CA LEU A 132 -0.40 -18.87 -2.99
C LEU A 132 -0.30 -19.72 -1.72
N LEU A 133 -1.15 -19.47 -0.73
CA LEU A 133 -1.17 -20.24 0.51
C LEU A 133 -1.47 -21.72 0.24
N ASP A 134 -2.49 -21.98 -0.58
CA ASP A 134 -2.94 -23.33 -0.90
C ASP A 134 -1.97 -24.05 -1.86
N ASN A 135 -1.51 -23.36 -2.92
CA ASN A 135 -0.76 -24.00 -4.02
C ASN A 135 0.75 -23.80 -3.95
N ARG A 136 1.25 -22.95 -3.03
CA ARG A 136 2.68 -22.64 -2.82
C ARG A 136 3.36 -21.90 -3.97
N PHE A 137 2.63 -21.55 -5.02
CA PHE A 137 3.05 -20.67 -6.11
C PHE A 137 1.88 -19.79 -6.54
N LEU A 138 2.16 -18.65 -7.18
CA LEU A 138 1.14 -17.81 -7.82
C LEU A 138 0.80 -18.34 -9.22
N PRO A 139 -0.33 -17.97 -9.83
CA PRO A 139 -0.56 -18.21 -11.25
C PRO A 139 0.58 -17.66 -12.13
N THR A 140 0.85 -18.30 -13.26
CA THR A 140 1.75 -17.73 -14.29
C THR A 140 1.03 -16.63 -15.08
N THR A 141 1.76 -15.76 -15.76
CA THR A 141 1.15 -14.79 -16.69
C THR A 141 0.28 -15.46 -17.77
N ALA A 142 0.67 -16.65 -18.24
CA ALA A 142 -0.10 -17.41 -19.22
C ALA A 142 -1.38 -18.05 -18.64
N GLN A 143 -1.38 -18.33 -17.33
CA GLN A 143 -2.55 -18.82 -16.60
C GLN A 143 -3.54 -17.69 -16.27
N GLY A 144 -3.03 -16.46 -16.10
CA GLY A 144 -3.86 -15.26 -15.90
C GLY A 144 -4.62 -15.24 -14.58
N LEU A 145 -5.56 -14.30 -14.46
CA LEU A 145 -6.48 -14.21 -13.32
C LEU A 145 -7.58 -15.27 -13.41
N GLU A 146 -7.81 -15.88 -14.58
CA GLU A 146 -8.74 -16.99 -14.78
C GLU A 146 -8.38 -18.20 -13.91
N ALA A 147 -7.09 -18.37 -13.59
CA ALA A 147 -6.62 -19.39 -12.66
C ALA A 147 -7.09 -19.18 -11.21
N LEU A 148 -7.67 -18.01 -10.88
CA LEU A 148 -8.32 -17.79 -9.60
C LEU A 148 -9.78 -18.27 -9.60
N LEU A 149 -10.41 -18.44 -10.75
CA LEU A 149 -11.79 -18.92 -10.84
C LEU A 149 -11.85 -20.44 -10.93
N GLN A 150 -10.93 -21.03 -11.70
CA GLN A 150 -10.90 -22.47 -11.97
C GLN A 150 -9.47 -23.00 -12.07
N ALA A 151 -9.29 -24.29 -11.76
CA ALA A 151 -8.00 -24.94 -11.87
C ALA A 151 -7.48 -24.91 -13.31
N SER A 152 -6.35 -24.23 -13.54
CA SER A 152 -5.77 -24.12 -14.87
C SER A 152 -5.13 -25.44 -15.33
N ALA A 153 -5.39 -25.82 -16.58
CA ALA A 153 -4.71 -26.95 -17.24
C ALA A 153 -3.34 -26.55 -17.80
N ILE A 154 -3.02 -25.26 -17.88
CA ILE A 154 -1.71 -24.77 -18.31
C ILE A 154 -0.69 -25.10 -17.21
N PRO A 155 0.44 -25.76 -17.51
CA PRO A 155 1.44 -26.08 -16.50
C PRO A 155 2.08 -24.84 -15.83
N PRO A 156 2.45 -24.92 -14.54
CA PRO A 156 2.19 -26.04 -13.62
C PRO A 156 0.74 -26.02 -13.11
N PRO A 157 0.04 -27.18 -13.09
CA PRO A 157 -1.31 -27.25 -12.53
C PRO A 157 -1.27 -27.01 -11.01
N PRO A 158 -2.31 -26.37 -10.44
CA PRO A 158 -2.42 -26.15 -8.99
C PRO A 158 -2.42 -27.49 -8.22
N THR A 159 -1.76 -27.52 -7.06
CA THR A 159 -1.63 -28.73 -6.23
C THR A 159 -2.81 -28.94 -5.28
N HIS A 160 -3.36 -27.85 -4.74
CA HIS A 160 -4.44 -27.85 -3.74
C HIS A 160 -5.48 -26.79 -4.10
N PHE A 161 -6.00 -26.85 -5.33
CA PHE A 161 -7.03 -25.91 -5.76
C PHE A 161 -8.30 -26.05 -4.91
N ARG A 162 -8.79 -24.93 -4.38
CA ARG A 162 -10.00 -24.89 -3.55
C ARG A 162 -11.26 -25.09 -4.39
N ASP A 163 -12.19 -25.90 -3.89
CA ASP A 163 -13.52 -26.04 -4.47
C ASP A 163 -14.23 -24.68 -4.53
N GLY A 164 -14.74 -24.31 -5.70
CA GLY A 164 -15.39 -23.01 -5.95
C GLY A 164 -14.43 -21.86 -6.28
N GLY A 165 -13.11 -22.10 -6.29
CA GLY A 165 -12.11 -21.09 -6.65
C GLY A 165 -11.80 -20.06 -5.55
N TYR A 166 -11.12 -19.00 -5.96
CA TYR A 166 -10.63 -17.89 -5.12
C TYR A 166 -11.34 -16.57 -5.42
N LEU A 167 -11.97 -16.46 -6.59
CA LEU A 167 -12.86 -15.35 -6.96
C LEU A 167 -14.20 -15.91 -7.46
N PRO A 168 -15.32 -15.23 -7.18
CA PRO A 168 -16.63 -15.66 -7.66
C PRO A 168 -16.81 -15.46 -9.17
N GLU A 169 -16.16 -14.45 -9.74
CA GLU A 169 -16.20 -14.12 -11.16
C GLU A 169 -14.93 -13.38 -11.59
N SER A 170 -14.79 -13.13 -12.90
CA SER A 170 -13.63 -12.44 -13.43
C SER A 170 -13.74 -10.95 -13.12
N PRO A 171 -12.75 -10.36 -12.44
CA PRO A 171 -12.81 -8.95 -12.09
C PRO A 171 -12.68 -8.10 -13.36
N ALA A 172 -13.58 -7.14 -13.51
CA ALA A 172 -13.57 -6.18 -14.60
C ALA A 172 -13.37 -4.77 -14.05
N ASP A 173 -12.52 -4.01 -14.72
CA ASP A 173 -12.24 -2.63 -14.42
C ASP A 173 -13.50 -1.74 -14.61
N PRO A 174 -13.45 -0.46 -14.22
CA PRO A 174 -14.59 0.45 -14.32
C PRO A 174 -15.20 0.59 -15.72
N TRP A 175 -14.41 0.30 -16.76
CA TRP A 175 -14.80 0.41 -18.16
C TRP A 175 -15.16 -0.95 -18.78
N GLY A 176 -15.25 -2.01 -17.97
CA GLY A 176 -15.69 -3.33 -18.37
C GLY A 176 -14.61 -4.18 -19.05
N ARG A 177 -13.35 -3.77 -18.99
CA ARG A 177 -12.21 -4.58 -19.47
C ARG A 177 -11.71 -5.49 -18.34
N PRO A 178 -11.19 -6.68 -18.65
CA PRO A 178 -10.55 -7.51 -17.63
C PRO A 178 -9.30 -6.82 -17.08
N TYR A 179 -9.07 -6.95 -15.78
CA TYR A 179 -7.78 -6.56 -15.21
C TYR A 179 -6.65 -7.40 -15.82
N LEU A 180 -5.52 -6.74 -16.07
CA LEU A 180 -4.32 -7.36 -16.59
C LEU A 180 -3.47 -7.91 -15.44
N TYR A 181 -2.87 -9.07 -15.65
CA TYR A 181 -2.01 -9.73 -14.68
C TYR A 181 -0.67 -10.11 -15.31
N GLU A 182 0.40 -9.69 -14.66
CA GLU A 182 1.76 -10.05 -15.04
C GLU A 182 2.53 -10.52 -13.83
N ARG A 183 3.27 -11.62 -13.98
CA ARG A 183 4.20 -12.09 -12.97
C ARG A 183 5.63 -12.04 -13.50
N SER A 184 6.48 -11.24 -12.86
CA SER A 184 7.91 -11.15 -13.14
C SER A 184 8.69 -12.09 -12.21
N GLY A 185 9.43 -13.03 -12.78
CA GLY A 185 10.35 -13.88 -12.02
C GLY A 185 10.42 -15.32 -12.51
N LEU A 186 11.63 -15.87 -12.51
CA LEU A 186 11.87 -17.28 -12.81
C LEU A 186 11.63 -18.11 -11.53
N GLY A 187 10.87 -19.21 -11.64
CA GLY A 187 10.85 -20.24 -10.59
C GLY A 187 9.63 -20.31 -9.65
N GLY A 188 8.47 -19.73 -9.98
CA GLY A 188 7.18 -20.05 -9.32
C GLY A 188 6.94 -19.46 -7.92
N ILE A 189 8.00 -19.07 -7.18
CA ILE A 189 7.91 -18.48 -5.84
C ILE A 189 8.13 -16.95 -5.87
N ALA A 190 8.27 -16.35 -7.06
CA ALA A 190 8.43 -14.90 -7.17
C ALA A 190 7.15 -14.19 -6.71
N HIS A 191 7.26 -13.39 -5.65
CA HIS A 191 6.19 -12.55 -5.12
C HIS A 191 5.99 -11.26 -5.93
N ASP A 192 6.81 -11.01 -6.94
CA ASP A 192 6.65 -9.84 -7.81
C ASP A 192 5.64 -10.14 -8.90
N TYR A 193 4.46 -9.55 -8.74
CA TYR A 193 3.40 -9.55 -9.71
C TYR A 193 2.79 -8.15 -9.81
N ARG A 194 2.10 -7.90 -10.91
CA ARG A 194 1.38 -6.67 -11.17
C ARG A 194 -0.03 -7.01 -11.62
N ILE A 195 -1.02 -6.44 -10.95
CA ILE A 195 -2.42 -6.39 -11.40
C ILE A 195 -2.70 -4.96 -11.79
N TYR A 196 -3.30 -4.70 -12.95
CA TYR A 196 -3.48 -3.33 -13.42
C TYR A 196 -4.61 -3.18 -14.44
N THR A 197 -5.11 -1.95 -14.56
CA THR A 197 -5.98 -1.46 -15.64
C THR A 197 -5.23 -0.39 -16.46
N LEU A 198 -5.57 -0.25 -17.74
CA LEU A 198 -5.00 0.71 -18.69
C LEU A 198 -5.83 2.00 -18.78
N GLY A 199 -6.46 2.41 -17.68
CA GLY A 199 -7.33 3.59 -17.66
C GLY A 199 -8.52 3.48 -18.62
N ALA A 200 -9.17 4.60 -18.93
CA ALA A 200 -10.35 4.67 -19.79
C ALA A 200 -10.05 4.42 -21.28
N ASP A 201 -8.90 4.89 -21.79
CA ASP A 201 -8.50 4.69 -23.19
C ASP A 201 -8.10 3.24 -23.51
N GLY A 202 -7.68 2.46 -22.52
CA GLY A 202 -7.24 1.09 -22.70
C GLY A 202 -5.86 0.98 -23.35
N LEU A 203 -5.05 2.03 -23.26
CA LEU A 203 -3.70 2.10 -23.82
C LEU A 203 -2.67 2.32 -22.71
N PRO A 204 -1.44 1.82 -22.84
CA PRO A 204 -0.40 2.08 -21.86
C PRO A 204 -0.09 3.58 -21.71
N GLY A 205 0.05 4.01 -20.46
CA GLY A 205 0.34 5.39 -20.09
C GLY A 205 -0.90 6.17 -19.70
N GLY A 206 -1.15 7.28 -20.40
CA GLY A 206 -2.26 8.18 -20.09
C GLY A 206 -2.07 9.00 -18.81
N SER A 207 -3.07 9.83 -18.52
CA SER A 207 -3.18 10.61 -17.30
C SER A 207 -4.66 10.88 -17.00
N GLY A 208 -4.99 11.24 -15.77
CA GLY A 208 -6.37 11.44 -15.40
C GLY A 208 -7.12 10.10 -15.34
N VAL A 209 -8.29 10.07 -15.97
CA VAL A 209 -9.09 8.85 -16.18
C VAL A 209 -8.41 7.81 -17.09
N ASP A 210 -7.46 8.24 -17.93
CA ASP A 210 -6.70 7.38 -18.85
C ASP A 210 -5.45 6.78 -18.20
N ALA A 211 -5.15 7.13 -16.94
CA ALA A 211 -3.92 6.67 -16.29
C ALA A 211 -3.93 5.15 -16.03
N ASP A 212 -2.79 4.51 -16.29
CA ASP A 212 -2.53 3.15 -15.82
C ASP A 212 -2.51 3.09 -14.28
N VAL A 213 -3.36 2.23 -13.71
CA VAL A 213 -3.43 2.02 -12.25
C VAL A 213 -3.15 0.56 -11.92
N SER A 214 -2.27 0.32 -10.95
CA SER A 214 -1.85 -1.03 -10.54
C SER A 214 -1.82 -1.20 -9.03
N ASN A 215 -1.70 -2.46 -8.58
CA ASN A 215 -1.52 -2.78 -7.16
C ASN A 215 -0.28 -2.09 -6.53
N ARG A 216 0.75 -1.74 -7.33
CA ARG A 216 1.90 -0.96 -6.85
C ARG A 216 1.53 0.46 -6.42
N HIS A 217 0.41 0.99 -6.90
CA HIS A 217 -0.09 2.32 -6.55
C HIS A 217 -1.00 2.33 -5.32
N LEU A 218 -1.36 1.16 -4.77
CA LEU A 218 -2.23 1.07 -3.57
C LEU A 218 -1.69 1.87 -2.39
N VAL A 219 -0.37 1.92 -2.22
CA VAL A 219 0.26 2.71 -1.15
C VAL A 219 -0.09 4.21 -1.24
N TYR A 220 -0.22 4.73 -2.45
CA TYR A 220 -0.59 6.13 -2.69
C TYR A 220 -2.10 6.30 -2.59
N LEU A 221 -2.89 5.41 -3.20
CA LEU A 221 -4.36 5.47 -3.15
C LEU A 221 -4.89 5.36 -1.71
N ASP A 222 -4.29 4.51 -0.88
CA ASP A 222 -4.58 4.42 0.56
C ASP A 222 -4.28 5.71 1.32
N TYR A 223 -3.31 6.48 0.83
CA TYR A 223 -2.86 7.71 1.48
C TYR A 223 -3.71 8.91 1.06
N VAL A 224 -3.98 9.05 -0.25
CA VAL A 224 -4.71 10.20 -0.80
C VAL A 224 -6.23 10.07 -0.76
N SER A 225 -6.76 8.88 -0.47
CA SER A 225 -8.20 8.59 -0.39
C SER A 225 -8.59 7.90 0.93
N PRO A 226 -8.41 8.57 2.09
CA PRO A 226 -8.73 7.99 3.39
C PRO A 226 -10.23 7.81 3.65
#